data_AF-A0A9D7FE52-F1
#
_entry.id   AF-A0A9D7FE52-F1
#
_cell.length_a   1.000
_cell.length_b   1.000
_cell.length_c   1.000
_cell.angle_alpha   90.00
_cell.angle_beta   90.00
_cell.angle_gamma   90.00
#
_symmetry.space_group_name_H-M   'P 1'
#
loop_
_entity.id
_entity.type
_entity.pdbx_description
1 polymer ?
#
loop_
_entity_poly.entity_id
_entity_poly.type
_entity_poly.pdbx_seq_one_letter_code
_entity_poly.pdbx_strand_id
1 'polypeptide(L)'
;MSSAGRVEAGVFLLGLLQHYREDVARLTELAKALSSFPTAATVDALSSELRRVKGSSSTRRYLRRIIDTLEYFPEKLMAEQVQSLSTDPKIGVRIRQHLSALIKE
;
A
#
# COMPACT_ATOMS: atom_id res chain seq x y z
N MET A 1 16.49 20.36 12.11
CA MET A 1 15.93 19.62 13.26
C MET A 1 14.71 18.80 12.81
N SER A 2 14.59 17.56 13.31
CA SER A 2 13.45 16.61 13.18
C SER A 2 13.37 15.60 12.02
N SER A 3 14.50 15.13 11.43
CA SER A 3 14.45 13.89 10.62
C SER A 3 13.94 12.70 11.46
N ALA A 4 14.37 12.63 12.72
CA ALA A 4 13.86 11.71 13.75
C ALA A 4 12.47 12.09 14.32
N GLY A 5 11.75 13.08 13.79
CA GLY A 5 10.32 13.23 14.10
C GLY A 5 9.47 12.54 13.02
N ARG A 6 9.99 12.56 11.80
CA ARG A 6 9.35 12.01 10.61
C ARG A 6 9.44 10.48 10.61
N VAL A 7 10.59 9.89 10.96
CA VAL A 7 10.74 8.42 10.93
C VAL A 7 9.78 7.73 11.91
N GLU A 8 9.68 8.20 13.14
CA GLU A 8 8.78 7.61 14.14
C GLU A 8 7.30 7.81 13.78
N ALA A 9 6.95 8.89 13.05
CA ALA A 9 5.59 9.05 12.51
C ALA A 9 5.23 7.94 11.51
N GLY A 10 6.19 7.53 10.66
CA GLY A 10 6.00 6.40 9.75
C GLY A 10 5.75 5.09 10.51
N VAL A 11 6.54 4.81 11.55
CA VAL A 11 6.34 3.63 12.42
C VAL A 11 4.97 3.66 13.09
N PHE A 12 4.57 4.81 13.61
CA PHE A 12 3.26 5.00 14.23
C PHE A 12 2.12 4.73 13.25
N LEU A 13 2.19 5.24 12.02
CA LEU A 13 1.19 5.00 10.99
C LEU A 13 1.08 3.52 10.60
N LEU A 14 2.20 2.79 10.54
CA LEU A 14 2.20 1.34 10.31
C LEU A 14 1.52 0.60 11.47
N GLY A 15 1.76 1.02 12.72
CA GLY A 15 1.06 0.49 13.89
C GLY A 15 -0.45 0.76 13.84
N LEU A 16 -0.86 1.96 13.44
CA LEU A 16 -2.27 2.30 13.27
C LEU A 16 -2.94 1.49 12.15
N LEU A 17 -2.23 1.19 11.05
CA LEU A 17 -2.74 0.36 9.97
C LEU A 17 -3.11 -1.04 10.49
N GLN A 18 -2.28 -1.59 11.38
CA GLN A 18 -2.56 -2.86 12.05
C GLN A 18 -3.70 -2.75 13.07
N HIS A 19 -3.76 -1.66 13.83
CA HIS A 19 -4.79 -1.45 14.85
C HIS A 19 -6.19 -1.32 14.26
N TYR A 20 -6.34 -0.58 13.15
CA TYR A 20 -7.62 -0.31 12.50
C TYR A 20 -7.98 -1.30 11.38
N ARG A 21 -7.52 -2.56 11.43
CA ARG A 21 -7.65 -3.54 10.34
C ARG A 21 -9.07 -3.78 9.80
N GLU A 22 -10.09 -3.52 10.61
CA GLU A 22 -11.51 -3.70 10.25
C GLU A 22 -12.21 -2.37 9.91
N ASP A 23 -11.57 -1.22 10.12
CA ASP A 23 -12.11 0.10 9.78
C ASP A 23 -11.53 0.60 8.44
N VAL A 24 -12.20 0.22 7.36
CA VAL A 24 -11.78 0.55 5.98
C VAL A 24 -11.67 2.06 5.75
N ALA A 25 -12.48 2.87 6.43
CA ALA A 25 -12.41 4.33 6.30
C ALA A 25 -11.11 4.86 6.89
N ARG A 26 -10.74 4.40 8.10
CA ARG A 26 -9.45 4.74 8.73
C ARG A 26 -8.28 4.23 7.91
N LEU A 27 -8.34 2.98 7.44
CA LEU A 27 -7.28 2.40 6.60
C LEU A 27 -7.05 3.21 5.32
N THR A 28 -8.11 3.77 4.73
CA THR A 28 -8.00 4.62 3.54
C THR A 28 -7.20 5.90 3.83
N GLU A 29 -7.46 6.57 4.95
CA GLU A 29 -6.70 7.76 5.32
C GLU A 29 -5.25 7.43 5.71
N LEU A 30 -5.02 6.29 6.37
CA LEU A 30 -3.68 5.82 6.71
C LEU A 30 -2.85 5.49 5.46
N ALA A 31 -3.42 4.78 4.49
CA ALA A 31 -2.75 4.51 3.22
C ALA A 31 -2.37 5.81 2.51
N LYS A 32 -3.26 6.82 2.50
CA LYS A 32 -2.93 8.15 1.98
C LYS A 32 -1.76 8.79 2.73
N ALA A 33 -1.76 8.77 4.06
CA ALA A 33 -0.69 9.36 4.86
C ALA A 33 0.66 8.66 4.63
N LEU A 34 0.66 7.34 4.41
CA LEU A 34 1.84 6.54 4.12
C LEU A 34 2.53 6.92 2.80
N SER A 35 1.88 7.67 1.90
CA SER A 35 2.54 8.23 0.71
C SER A 35 3.76 9.10 1.03
N SER A 36 3.81 9.70 2.22
CA SER A 36 4.94 10.52 2.68
C SER A 36 6.12 9.70 3.21
N PHE A 37 6.02 8.37 3.21
CA PHE A 37 6.99 7.45 3.80
C PHE A 37 7.38 6.32 2.83
N PRO A 38 8.10 6.63 1.72
CA PRO A 38 8.53 5.63 0.74
C PRO A 38 9.66 4.76 1.31
N THR A 39 9.28 3.76 2.11
CA THR A 39 10.20 2.79 2.74
C THR A 39 9.78 1.36 2.38
N ALA A 40 10.71 0.42 2.44
CA ALA A 40 10.41 -1.00 2.22
C ALA A 40 9.31 -1.51 3.16
N ALA A 41 9.36 -1.13 4.44
CA ALA A 41 8.33 -1.50 5.43
C ALA A 41 6.93 -1.00 5.03
N THR A 42 6.84 0.19 4.44
CA THR A 42 5.57 0.72 3.93
C THR A 42 5.07 -0.04 2.70
N VAL A 43 5.96 -0.39 1.77
CA VAL A 43 5.62 -1.23 0.62
C VAL A 43 5.11 -2.59 1.08
N ASP A 44 5.79 -3.24 2.03
CA ASP A 44 5.42 -4.55 2.55
C ASP A 44 4.06 -4.54 3.25
N ALA A 45 3.81 -3.52 4.07
CA ALA A 45 2.55 -3.36 4.77
C ALA A 45 1.38 -3.16 3.78
N LEU A 46 1.54 -2.26 2.81
CA LEU A 46 0.52 -2.00 1.79
C LEU A 46 0.29 -3.22 0.87
N SER A 47 1.36 -3.93 0.52
CA SER A 47 1.29 -5.17 -0.27
C SER A 47 0.55 -6.28 0.47
N SER A 48 0.76 -6.39 1.78
CA SER A 48 0.06 -7.34 2.64
C SER A 48 -1.44 -7.03 2.71
N GLU A 49 -1.80 -5.75 2.73
CA GLU A 49 -3.20 -5.31 2.69
C GLU A 49 -3.90 -5.66 1.38
N LEU A 50 -3.21 -5.53 0.23
CA LEU A 50 -3.74 -5.97 -1.07
C LEU A 50 -4.05 -7.47 -1.10
N ARG A 51 -3.25 -8.31 -0.42
CA ARG A 51 -3.52 -9.76 -0.30
C ARG A 51 -4.64 -10.07 0.68
N ARG A 52 -4.73 -9.30 1.78
CA ARG A 52 -5.69 -9.53 2.86
C ARG A 52 -7.11 -9.14 2.47
N VAL A 53 -7.26 -7.95 1.89
CA VAL A 53 -8.57 -7.32 1.72
C VAL A 53 -9.20 -7.78 0.40
N LYS A 54 -10.28 -8.53 0.51
CA LYS A 54 -11.07 -8.94 -0.65
C LYS A 54 -11.75 -7.73 -1.30
N GLY A 55 -11.73 -7.69 -2.62
CA GLY A 55 -12.41 -6.65 -3.40
C GLY A 55 -13.93 -6.75 -3.31
N SER A 56 -14.56 -5.68 -2.85
CA SER A 56 -16.02 -5.49 -2.83
C SER A 56 -16.36 -4.03 -3.17
N SER A 57 -17.64 -3.66 -3.19
CA SER A 57 -18.05 -2.26 -3.32
C SER A 57 -17.53 -1.40 -2.16
N SER A 58 -17.51 -1.93 -0.93
CA SER A 58 -17.08 -1.21 0.28
C SER A 58 -15.56 -1.08 0.41
N THR A 59 -14.77 -2.00 -0.14
CA THR A 59 -13.29 -1.99 -0.03
C THR A 59 -12.58 -1.39 -1.25
N ARG A 60 -13.29 -1.19 -2.36
CA ARG A 60 -12.72 -0.69 -3.63
C ARG A 60 -11.93 0.60 -3.46
N ARG A 61 -12.46 1.56 -2.68
CA ARG A 61 -11.82 2.85 -2.45
C ARG A 61 -10.47 2.69 -1.73
N TYR A 62 -10.43 1.82 -0.73
CA TYR A 62 -9.23 1.52 0.03
C TYR A 62 -8.17 0.84 -0.84
N LEU A 63 -8.54 -0.23 -1.56
CA LEU A 63 -7.63 -0.93 -2.46
C LEU A 63 -7.08 -0.01 -3.55
N ARG A 64 -7.90 0.87 -4.12
CA ARG A 64 -7.44 1.87 -5.09
C ARG A 64 -6.46 2.85 -4.45
N ARG A 65 -6.76 3.34 -3.24
CA ARG A 65 -5.86 4.23 -2.51
C ARG A 65 -4.50 3.60 -2.24
N ILE A 66 -4.43 2.30 -1.95
CA ILE A 66 -3.15 1.60 -1.80
C ILE A 66 -2.33 1.70 -3.09
N ILE A 67 -2.94 1.39 -4.25
CA ILE A 67 -2.27 1.47 -5.55
C ILE A 67 -1.81 2.90 -5.83
N ASP A 68 -2.69 3.89 -5.66
CA ASP A 68 -2.36 5.31 -5.83
C ASP A 68 -1.20 5.73 -4.91
N THR A 69 -1.06 5.12 -3.73
CA THR A 69 0.04 5.41 -2.80
C THR A 69 1.36 4.84 -3.30
N LEU A 70 1.35 3.59 -3.80
CA LEU A 70 2.51 2.93 -4.38
C LEU A 70 2.99 3.64 -5.66
N GLU A 71 2.10 4.24 -6.45
CA GLU A 71 2.44 5.04 -7.64
C GLU A 71 3.43 6.19 -7.35
N TYR A 72 3.47 6.71 -6.12
CA TYR A 72 4.41 7.78 -5.74
C TYR A 72 5.79 7.26 -5.30
N PHE A 73 5.98 5.94 -5.20
CA PHE A 73 7.20 5.39 -4.66
C PHE A 73 8.26 5.16 -5.74
N PRO A 74 9.56 5.28 -5.41
CA PRO A 74 10.63 4.88 -6.32
C PRO A 74 10.48 3.42 -6.72
N GLU A 75 10.57 3.13 -8.01
CA GLU A 75 10.42 1.78 -8.57
C GLU A 75 11.30 0.73 -7.87
N LYS A 76 12.56 1.07 -7.57
CA LYS A 76 13.50 0.22 -6.84
C LYS A 76 12.99 -0.30 -5.48
N LEU A 77 12.04 0.39 -4.85
CA LEU A 77 11.45 -0.04 -3.58
C LEU A 77 10.23 -0.94 -3.75
N MET A 78 9.56 -0.87 -4.91
CA MET A 78 8.29 -1.54 -5.14
C MET A 78 8.35 -2.65 -6.18
N ALA A 79 9.37 -2.71 -7.04
CA ALA A 79 9.45 -3.61 -8.18
C ALA A 79 9.23 -5.08 -7.81
N GLU A 80 9.92 -5.58 -6.78
CA GLU A 80 9.80 -6.98 -6.35
C GLU A 80 8.37 -7.30 -5.87
N GLN A 81 7.82 -6.48 -4.97
CA GLN A 81 6.49 -6.70 -4.41
C GLN A 81 5.39 -6.52 -5.46
N VAL A 82 5.51 -5.52 -6.34
CA VAL A 82 4.57 -5.28 -7.43
C VAL A 82 4.60 -6.43 -8.44
N GLN A 83 5.77 -6.97 -8.78
CA GLN A 83 5.89 -8.15 -9.64
C GLN A 83 5.27 -9.40 -9.00
N SER A 84 5.48 -9.59 -7.70
CA SER A 84 4.86 -10.69 -6.94
C SER A 84 3.32 -10.57 -6.93
N LEU A 85 2.79 -9.36 -6.68
CA LEU A 85 1.34 -9.15 -6.60
C LEU A 85 0.64 -9.19 -7.97
N SER A 86 1.31 -8.76 -9.04
CA SER A 86 0.75 -8.78 -10.40
C SER A 86 0.57 -10.19 -10.94
N THR A 87 1.31 -11.16 -10.40
CA THR A 87 1.24 -12.58 -10.76
C THR A 87 0.43 -13.42 -9.75
N ASP A 88 0.05 -12.86 -8.60
CA ASP A 88 -0.70 -13.57 -7.56
C ASP A 88 -2.18 -13.76 -7.94
N PRO A 89 -2.66 -15.00 -8.13
CA PRO A 89 -4.05 -15.26 -8.54
C PRO A 89 -5.09 -14.83 -7.50
N LYS A 90 -4.69 -14.62 -6.23
CA LYS A 90 -5.57 -14.14 -5.16
C LYS A 90 -5.90 -12.65 -5.31
N ILE A 91 -5.07 -11.90 -6.03
CA ILE A 91 -5.29 -10.48 -6.31
C ILE A 91 -6.26 -10.33 -7.48
N GLY A 92 -7.26 -9.44 -7.37
CA GLY A 92 -8.22 -9.22 -8.45
C GLY A 92 -7.58 -8.76 -9.76
N VAL A 93 -8.07 -9.27 -10.89
CA VAL A 93 -7.49 -9.04 -12.24
C VAL A 93 -7.18 -7.56 -12.53
N ARG A 94 -8.12 -6.65 -12.21
CA ARG A 94 -7.93 -5.21 -12.43
C ARG A 94 -6.80 -4.60 -11.59
N ILE A 95 -6.62 -5.08 -10.36
CA ILE A 95 -5.54 -4.63 -9.48
C ILE A 95 -4.20 -5.12 -10.06
N ARG A 96 -4.13 -6.39 -10.49
CA ARG A 96 -2.92 -6.92 -11.13
C ARG A 96 -2.52 -6.14 -12.38
N GLN A 97 -3.48 -5.80 -13.24
CA GLN A 97 -3.24 -4.98 -14.42
C GLN A 97 -2.68 -3.60 -14.07
N HIS A 98 -3.22 -2.93 -13.06
CA HIS A 98 -2.65 -1.65 -12.60
C HIS A 98 -1.25 -1.80 -12.02
N LEU A 99 -1.02 -2.84 -11.21
CA LEU A 99 0.29 -3.12 -10.62
C LEU A 99 1.33 -3.37 -11.71
N SER A 100 1.02 -4.16 -12.74
CA SER A 100 1.91 -4.38 -13.89
C SER A 100 2.27 -3.09 -14.62
N ALA A 101 1.37 -2.10 -14.64
CA ALA A 101 1.64 -0.80 -15.29
C ALA A 101 2.56 0.11 -14.47
N LEU A 102 2.83 -0.21 -13.19
CA LEU A 102 3.73 0.58 -12.32
C LEU A 102 5.21 0.31 -12.59
N ILE A 103 5.54 -0.88 -13.10
CA ILE A 103 6.89 -1.25 -13.49
C ILE A 103 6.97 -1.00 -14.99
N LYS A 104 7.76 0.00 -15.39
CA LYS A 104 8.05 0.24 -16.81
C LYS A 104 9.30 -0.55 -17.19
N GLU A 105 9.31 -1.14 -18.39
CA GLU A 105 10.52 -1.76 -18.96
C GLU A 105 11.71 -0.79 -19.02
#